data_AF-A0A524DF56-F1
#
_entry.id   AF-A0A524DF56-F1
#
_cell.length_a   1.000
_cell.length_b   1.000
_cell.length_c   1.000
_cell.angle_alpha   90.00
_cell.angle_beta   90.00
_cell.angle_gamma   90.00
#
_symmetry.space_group_name_H-M   'P 1'
#
loop_
_entity.id
_entity.type
_entity.pdbx_description
1 polymer ?
#
loop_
_entity_poly.entity_id
_entity_poly.type
_entity_poly.pdbx_seq_one_letter_code
_entity_poly.pdbx_strand_id
1 'polypeptide(L)'
;MSKKPKSPYFDYCEEPDTLDQIQFNVNSEVIIDSQASIQIIFTAKKEYPRGTMFRFIIPYGWEPIDLKSGIISIKSTVKGRIKSAKSQIMVLYQINEPLEIGGSVEFNYNESKERFTSGDIAYIDPVYVALDYKLLKEKLFTRIGTKQVKMVAGKAPFFLIKIPTIYQDKPADIHIVALDKNGNRDYGFNESVRLKGDNCLNFPEYAQMEKGYAKLEQKLTFKKYMGEMTKVETLMRENLGFGDFPTAQELLSNIGRLTVQFEGLYGESNPIVWDKDFSTQVYWGDTHIHTREFSDGIGTGRDGFNYAKNNIFHDFAALGDHINQRTNTWMEGRTMYPYSYTNEVWQELIELCKEFTDESFVAIPGYEWSGRVLYAKAVLNLDCPYELVSDKVVLFPLEFAEKAPLIDYISKEGCFQHQLYNQLKGIECAIISHTTQSWPMGTSWNEVDNEFEKVVEIYSSHGSSEEFGGGYRTLMTNRKEGSVKYALNNG
;
A
#
# COMPACT_ATOMS: atom_id res chain seq x y z
N MET A 1 30.60 -14.45 17.14
CA MET A 1 30.67 -12.98 16.95
C MET A 1 29.39 -12.57 16.23
N SER A 2 28.48 -11.90 16.93
CA SER A 2 27.17 -11.51 16.38
C SER A 2 27.37 -10.56 15.21
N LYS A 3 26.88 -10.94 14.02
CA LYS A 3 26.75 -10.01 12.90
C LYS A 3 25.82 -8.88 13.35
N LYS A 4 26.37 -7.70 13.62
CA LYS A 4 25.55 -6.48 13.73
C LYS A 4 24.77 -6.35 12.41
N PRO A 5 23.46 -6.11 12.44
CA PRO A 5 22.74 -5.78 11.21
C PRO A 5 23.36 -4.49 10.67
N LYS A 6 23.90 -4.53 9.45
CA LYS A 6 24.11 -3.31 8.67
C LYS A 6 22.70 -2.83 8.34
N SER A 7 22.20 -1.81 9.03
CA SER A 7 21.08 -1.04 8.51
C SER A 7 21.67 0.07 7.63
N PRO A 8 21.62 -0.03 6.30
CA PRO A 8 21.93 1.11 5.43
C PRO A 8 20.84 2.21 5.51
N TYR A 9 19.78 2.00 6.29
CA TYR A 9 18.54 2.77 6.25
C TYR A 9 18.46 3.89 7.28
N PHE A 10 19.37 3.97 8.25
CA PHE A 10 19.42 5.09 9.18
C PHE A 10 20.86 5.45 9.59
N ASP A 11 21.20 6.74 9.53
CA ASP A 11 22.52 7.28 9.87
C ASP A 11 22.77 7.38 11.39
N TYR A 12 22.33 6.39 12.18
CA TYR A 12 22.52 6.37 13.64
C TYR A 12 23.24 5.13 14.18
N CYS A 13 23.81 5.26 15.38
CA CYS A 13 24.27 4.16 16.22
C CYS A 13 23.42 4.07 17.50
N GLU A 14 23.17 2.87 18.01
CA GLU A 14 22.48 2.68 19.30
C GLU A 14 23.46 2.80 20.46
N GLU A 15 23.10 3.56 21.51
CA GLU A 15 23.78 3.53 22.80
C GLU A 15 23.08 2.49 23.72
N PRO A 16 23.84 1.59 24.38
CA PRO A 16 23.26 0.48 25.14
C PRO A 16 22.54 0.86 26.45
N ASP A 17 22.67 2.07 27.01
CA ASP A 17 22.32 2.35 28.41
C ASP A 17 21.67 3.73 28.74
N THR A 18 20.92 4.37 27.83
CA THR A 18 20.50 5.79 28.00
C THR A 18 19.00 6.08 28.20
N LEU A 19 18.16 5.08 28.44
CA LEU A 19 16.71 5.29 28.64
C LEU A 19 16.35 6.13 29.89
N ASP A 20 17.27 6.30 30.84
CA ASP A 20 17.02 7.05 32.09
C ASP A 20 17.18 8.59 31.94
N GLN A 21 17.50 9.07 30.73
CA GLN A 21 17.63 10.50 30.38
C GLN A 21 16.38 11.05 29.67
N ILE A 22 15.44 10.18 29.28
CA ILE A 22 14.36 10.50 28.37
C ILE A 22 13.01 10.08 28.92
N GLN A 23 12.03 10.96 28.79
CA GLN A 23 10.64 10.69 29.09
C GLN A 23 9.81 10.84 27.80
N PHE A 24 9.16 9.75 27.40
CA PHE A 24 8.23 9.73 26.28
C PHE A 24 6.77 9.78 26.78
N ASN A 25 6.17 10.96 26.66
CA ASN A 25 4.77 11.22 26.93
C ASN A 25 3.98 11.10 25.62
N VAL A 26 3.73 9.85 25.23
CA VAL A 26 2.94 9.45 24.06
C VAL A 26 2.10 8.24 24.46
N ASN A 27 0.86 8.19 23.96
CA ASN A 27 0.00 7.03 24.16
C ASN A 27 0.64 5.79 23.51
N SER A 28 0.53 4.64 24.19
CA SER A 28 1.01 3.37 23.63
C SER A 28 0.22 2.93 22.41
N GLU A 29 -1.04 3.37 22.31
CA GLU A 29 -1.90 3.16 21.14
C GLU A 29 -2.35 4.52 20.60
N VAL A 30 -2.25 4.68 19.28
CA VAL A 30 -2.71 5.87 18.57
C VAL A 30 -3.72 5.44 17.51
N ILE A 31 -4.92 6.00 17.58
CA ILE A 31 -5.95 5.78 16.58
C ILE A 31 -5.52 6.50 15.29
N ILE A 32 -5.59 5.81 14.15
CA ILE A 32 -5.32 6.43 12.84
C ILE A 32 -6.27 7.61 12.64
N ASP A 33 -5.74 8.70 12.12
CA ASP A 33 -6.44 9.96 11.89
C ASP A 33 -6.96 10.63 13.16
N SER A 34 -6.40 10.29 14.32
CA SER A 34 -6.63 11.03 15.56
C SER A 34 -5.72 12.26 15.66
N GLN A 35 -6.07 13.15 16.58
CA GLN A 35 -5.29 14.35 16.89
C GLN A 35 -4.24 14.05 17.99
N ALA A 36 -3.66 12.85 17.99
CA ALA A 36 -2.73 12.42 19.03
C ALA A 36 -1.52 13.36 19.15
N SER A 37 -1.08 13.61 20.39
CA SER A 37 0.10 14.42 20.68
C SER A 37 1.29 13.56 21.08
N ILE A 38 2.50 14.03 20.79
CA ILE A 38 3.75 13.40 21.20
C ILE A 38 4.56 14.42 22.00
N GLN A 39 4.94 14.07 23.23
CA GLN A 39 5.91 14.85 23.99
C GLN A 39 7.14 14.00 24.34
N ILE A 40 8.32 14.54 24.07
CA ILE A 40 9.61 13.93 24.38
C ILE A 40 10.39 14.91 25.23
N ILE A 41 10.72 14.52 26.46
CA ILE A 41 11.52 15.35 27.38
C ILE A 41 12.87 14.66 27.55
N PHE A 42 13.94 15.36 27.19
CA PHE A 42 15.30 14.91 27.41
C PHE A 42 15.96 15.73 28.51
N THR A 43 16.64 15.06 29.45
CA THR A 43 17.44 15.67 30.51
C THR A 43 18.87 15.18 30.42
N ALA A 44 19.81 16.10 30.24
CA ALA A 44 21.22 15.80 30.04
C ALA A 44 21.88 15.25 31.33
N LYS A 45 22.54 14.08 31.26
CA LYS A 45 23.43 13.59 32.35
C LYS A 45 24.91 13.77 32.07
N LYS A 46 25.24 14.32 30.91
CA LYS A 46 26.58 14.77 30.51
C LYS A 46 26.44 16.09 29.78
N GLU A 47 27.52 16.85 29.71
CA GLU A 47 27.52 18.09 28.94
C GLU A 47 27.42 17.80 27.44
N TYR A 48 26.57 18.55 26.72
CA TYR A 48 26.53 18.55 25.27
C TYR A 48 27.05 19.90 24.75
N PRO A 49 28.10 19.92 23.91
CA PRO A 49 28.71 21.16 23.47
C PRO A 49 27.78 21.98 22.56
N ARG A 50 28.05 23.30 22.49
CA ARG A 50 27.42 24.21 21.54
C ARG A 50 27.39 23.60 20.13
N GLY A 51 26.25 23.70 19.47
CA GLY A 51 26.05 23.23 18.11
C GLY A 51 25.65 21.76 18.00
N THR A 52 25.53 21.03 19.11
CA THR A 52 24.89 19.71 19.15
C THR A 52 23.52 19.78 18.50
N MET A 53 23.22 18.79 17.65
CA MET A 53 21.93 18.66 16.97
C MET A 53 21.15 17.52 17.61
N PHE A 54 19.96 17.81 18.12
CA PHE A 54 18.98 16.82 18.51
C PHE A 54 18.05 16.54 17.34
N ARG A 55 17.71 15.26 17.12
CA ARG A 55 16.78 14.83 16.09
C ARG A 55 15.63 14.06 16.73
N PHE A 56 14.44 14.63 16.61
CA PHE A 56 13.20 13.99 17.03
C PHE A 56 12.62 13.26 15.84
N ILE A 57 12.37 11.95 15.99
CA ILE A 57 11.75 11.10 14.98
C ILE A 57 10.34 10.78 15.45
N ILE A 58 9.36 11.10 14.62
CA ILE A 58 7.96 10.73 14.84
C ILE A 58 7.63 9.45 14.05
N PRO A 59 6.53 8.75 14.39
CA PRO A 59 6.10 7.55 13.68
C PRO A 59 5.98 7.81 12.17
N TYR A 60 6.46 6.86 11.37
CA TYR A 60 6.17 6.85 9.93
C TYR A 60 4.65 6.71 9.75
N GLY A 61 4.08 7.35 8.73
CA GLY A 61 2.63 7.43 8.58
C GLY A 61 1.97 8.61 9.29
N TRP A 62 2.74 9.56 9.82
CA TRP A 62 2.23 10.86 10.27
C TRP A 62 2.47 11.93 9.21
N GLU A 63 1.65 12.98 9.20
CA GLU A 63 1.70 14.05 8.22
C GLU A 63 3.11 14.65 8.18
N PRO A 64 3.66 14.82 6.98
CA PRO A 64 4.98 15.36 6.84
C PRO A 64 5.15 16.76 7.45
N ILE A 65 6.20 16.90 8.25
CA ILE A 65 6.51 18.00 9.16
C ILE A 65 6.89 19.32 8.47
N ASP A 66 7.18 19.32 7.16
CA ASP A 66 7.79 20.48 6.51
C ASP A 66 6.83 21.69 6.48
N LEU A 67 6.93 22.50 7.54
CA LEU A 67 6.56 23.90 7.68
C LEU A 67 5.06 24.29 7.71
N LYS A 68 4.15 23.45 8.22
CA LYS A 68 2.89 23.97 8.77
C LYS A 68 3.16 24.60 10.15
N SER A 69 3.38 25.92 10.19
CA SER A 69 3.61 26.67 11.43
C SER A 69 2.47 26.45 12.45
N GLY A 70 2.78 25.97 13.66
CA GLY A 70 1.84 25.91 14.79
C GLY A 70 1.71 24.55 15.48
N ILE A 71 2.18 23.45 14.89
CA ILE A 71 1.98 22.09 15.41
C ILE A 71 3.14 21.67 16.33
N ILE A 72 4.37 22.07 16.00
CA ILE A 72 5.56 21.69 16.75
C ILE A 72 6.05 22.84 17.62
N SER A 73 6.41 22.53 18.86
CA SER A 73 7.14 23.45 19.73
C SER A 73 8.31 22.74 20.40
N ILE A 74 9.40 23.48 20.60
CA ILE A 74 10.56 23.01 21.33
C ILE A 74 10.84 23.99 22.48
N LYS A 75 10.89 23.46 23.69
CA LYS A 75 11.37 24.19 24.87
C LYS A 75 12.74 23.64 25.25
N SER A 76 13.65 24.51 25.62
CA SER A 76 15.02 24.12 25.97
C SER A 76 15.54 25.05 27.05
N THR A 77 16.32 24.52 27.98
CA THR A 77 17.00 25.34 29.02
C THR A 77 18.04 26.28 28.42
N VAL A 78 18.52 25.97 27.20
CA VAL A 78 19.47 26.78 26.45
C VAL A 78 18.88 27.26 25.14
N LYS A 79 19.38 28.37 24.60
CA LYS A 79 18.92 28.87 23.29
C LYS A 79 19.30 27.88 22.19
N GLY A 80 18.43 27.77 21.19
CA GLY A 80 18.66 26.94 20.02
C GLY A 80 17.74 27.35 18.88
N ARG A 81 17.75 26.56 17.80
CA ARG A 81 16.92 26.81 16.61
C ARG A 81 16.51 25.51 15.94
N ILE A 82 15.28 25.49 15.43
CA ILE A 82 14.80 24.43 14.56
C ILE A 82 15.53 24.53 13.21
N LYS A 83 15.87 23.39 12.64
CA LYS A 83 16.48 23.24 11.32
C LYS A 83 15.58 22.36 10.45
N SER A 84 15.54 22.65 9.15
CA SER A 84 14.95 21.72 8.20
C SER A 84 15.74 20.41 8.21
N ALA A 85 15.02 19.30 8.33
CA ALA A 85 15.56 17.98 8.08
C ALA A 85 15.42 17.66 6.59
N LYS A 86 16.18 16.67 6.12
CA LYS A 86 15.99 16.14 4.76
C LYS A 86 14.70 15.35 4.60
N SER A 87 14.12 14.88 5.72
CA SER A 87 12.84 14.18 5.73
C SER A 87 11.82 14.87 6.59
N GLN A 88 10.58 14.59 6.26
CA GLN A 88 9.41 15.16 6.87
C GLN A 88 8.92 14.37 8.09
N ILE A 89 9.58 13.29 8.52
CA ILE A 89 9.28 12.64 9.82
C ILE A 89 10.32 12.97 10.90
N MET A 90 11.23 13.90 10.60
CA MET A 90 12.36 14.26 11.46
C MET A 90 12.37 15.76 11.76
N VAL A 91 12.54 16.13 13.03
CA VAL A 91 12.75 17.53 13.45
C VAL A 91 14.15 17.67 14.01
N LEU A 92 14.92 18.60 13.46
CA LEU A 92 16.25 18.93 13.95
C LEU A 92 16.22 20.18 14.82
N TYR A 93 16.81 20.09 16.00
CA TYR A 93 17.02 21.22 16.91
C TYR A 93 18.51 21.37 17.23
N GLN A 94 19.08 22.50 16.87
CA GLN A 94 20.48 22.81 17.14
C GLN A 94 20.60 23.77 18.33
N ILE A 95 21.29 23.36 19.39
CA ILE A 95 21.59 24.24 20.53
C ILE A 95 22.69 25.24 20.17
N ASN A 96 22.55 26.48 20.64
CA ASN A 96 23.49 27.58 20.40
C ASN A 96 24.44 27.83 21.58
N GLU A 97 24.21 27.18 22.71
CA GLU A 97 24.98 27.23 23.95
C GLU A 97 25.21 25.79 24.43
N PRO A 98 26.25 25.51 25.23
CA PRO A 98 26.44 24.19 25.84
C PRO A 98 25.25 23.81 26.73
N LEU A 99 24.76 22.57 26.63
CA LEU A 99 23.73 22.03 27.51
C LEU A 99 24.43 21.30 28.67
N GLU A 100 24.42 21.92 29.84
CA GLU A 100 25.02 21.37 31.06
C GLU A 100 24.23 20.19 31.64
N ILE A 101 24.84 19.47 32.59
CA ILE A 101 24.16 18.40 33.34
C ILE A 101 22.91 18.96 34.03
N GLY A 102 21.77 18.29 33.85
CA GLY A 102 20.47 18.72 34.32
C GLY A 102 19.72 19.67 33.37
N GLY A 103 20.39 20.18 32.33
CA GLY A 103 19.72 20.92 31.25
C GLY A 103 18.76 20.02 30.46
N SER A 104 17.74 20.62 29.84
CA SER A 104 16.70 19.86 29.15
C SER A 104 16.36 20.38 27.76
N VAL A 105 15.89 19.46 26.91
CA VAL A 105 15.26 19.76 25.61
C VAL A 105 13.95 18.98 25.55
N GLU A 106 12.85 19.70 25.42
CA GLU A 106 11.48 19.19 25.32
C GLU A 106 10.95 19.45 23.92
N PHE A 107 10.54 18.38 23.24
CA PHE A 107 9.84 18.43 21.96
C PHE A 107 8.36 18.10 22.17
N ASN A 108 7.50 18.94 21.62
CA ASN A 108 6.06 18.72 21.58
C ASN A 108 5.57 18.73 20.14
N TYR A 109 4.87 17.67 19.76
CA TYR A 109 3.98 17.59 18.62
C TYR A 109 2.55 17.73 19.17
N ASN A 110 1.92 18.88 18.94
CA ASN A 110 0.66 19.25 19.56
C ASN A 110 -0.56 18.73 18.79
N GLU A 111 -1.66 18.54 19.51
CA GLU A 111 -3.00 18.36 18.97
C GLU A 111 -3.34 19.57 18.06
N SER A 112 -3.74 19.31 16.81
CA SER A 112 -4.27 20.37 15.93
C SER A 112 -5.71 20.10 15.56
N LYS A 113 -6.36 21.11 14.95
CA LYS A 113 -7.69 20.99 14.37
C LYS A 113 -7.76 20.07 13.15
N GLU A 114 -6.64 19.76 12.52
CA GLU A 114 -6.50 18.87 11.35
C GLU A 114 -6.02 17.47 11.80
N ARG A 115 -6.43 16.43 11.05
CA ARG A 115 -6.01 15.03 11.26
C ARG A 115 -4.67 14.79 10.57
N PHE A 116 -3.77 14.04 11.19
CA PHE A 116 -2.35 14.02 10.78
C PHE A 116 -1.74 12.64 10.65
N THR A 117 -2.50 11.59 10.40
CA THR A 117 -1.86 10.36 9.91
C THR A 117 -1.87 10.40 8.39
N SER A 118 -0.70 10.30 7.78
CA SER A 118 -0.52 10.18 6.32
C SER A 118 -0.76 8.76 5.80
N GLY A 119 -1.02 7.80 6.68
CA GLY A 119 -1.38 6.42 6.33
C GLY A 119 -2.87 6.15 6.40
N ASP A 120 -3.40 5.51 5.36
CA ASP A 120 -4.75 4.98 5.34
C ASP A 120 -4.87 3.63 6.09
N ILE A 121 -3.74 3.01 6.48
CA ILE A 121 -3.74 1.67 7.09
C ILE A 121 -3.17 1.60 8.51
N ALA A 122 -3.71 0.69 9.31
CA ALA A 122 -3.22 0.31 10.62
C ALA A 122 -1.99 -0.55 10.44
N TYR A 123 -0.85 -0.02 10.86
CA TYR A 123 0.41 -0.72 10.76
C TYR A 123 0.43 -1.90 11.73
N ILE A 124 0.77 -3.07 11.20
CA ILE A 124 1.12 -4.24 12.00
C ILE A 124 2.57 -4.18 12.43
N ASP A 125 3.43 -3.60 11.60
CA ASP A 125 4.82 -3.39 11.96
C ASP A 125 4.91 -2.30 13.04
N PRO A 126 5.80 -2.47 14.04
CA PRO A 126 6.00 -1.46 15.06
C PRO A 126 6.36 -0.10 14.46
N VAL A 127 5.65 0.95 14.92
CA VAL A 127 6.07 2.34 14.70
C VAL A 127 6.78 2.87 15.93
N TYR A 128 7.70 3.81 15.73
CA TYR A 128 8.54 4.31 16.82
C TYR A 128 8.57 5.83 16.87
N VAL A 129 8.55 6.34 18.09
CA VAL A 129 9.04 7.68 18.43
C VAL A 129 10.48 7.53 18.90
N ALA A 130 11.36 8.45 18.51
CA ALA A 130 12.75 8.39 18.96
C ALA A 130 13.41 9.76 19.13
N LEU A 131 14.50 9.76 19.90
CA LEU A 131 15.41 10.89 20.03
C LEU A 131 16.83 10.46 19.70
N ASP A 132 17.46 11.19 18.78
CA ASP A 132 18.89 11.13 18.56
C ASP A 132 19.59 12.44 18.94
N TYR A 133 20.91 12.38 19.10
CA TYR A 133 21.78 13.54 19.02
C TYR A 133 22.94 13.33 18.05
N LYS A 134 23.56 14.41 17.61
CA LYS A 134 24.81 14.40 16.83
C LYS A 134 25.68 15.58 17.21
N LEU A 135 26.95 15.31 17.53
CA LEU A 135 27.93 16.37 17.74
C LEU A 135 28.38 16.95 16.40
N LEU A 136 28.81 18.22 16.38
CA LEU A 136 29.19 18.96 15.15
C LEU A 136 30.19 18.22 14.24
N LYS A 137 31.10 17.44 14.83
CA LYS A 137 32.18 16.73 14.10
C LYS A 137 31.80 15.28 13.75
N GLU A 138 30.68 14.79 14.24
CA GLU A 138 30.23 13.42 14.00
C GLU A 138 29.48 13.31 12.68
N LYS A 139 29.68 12.16 12.01
CA LYS A 139 28.97 11.86 10.77
C LYS A 139 27.60 11.27 11.03
N LEU A 140 27.51 10.39 12.03
CA LEU A 140 26.32 9.65 12.41
C LEU A 140 25.66 10.27 13.65
N PHE A 141 24.35 10.12 13.73
CA PHE A 141 23.57 10.36 14.93
C PHE A 141 23.79 9.23 15.95
N THR A 142 23.45 9.50 17.19
CA THR A 142 23.45 8.53 18.28
C THR A 142 22.05 8.49 18.90
N ARG A 143 21.45 7.31 18.93
CA ARG A 143 20.12 7.05 19.50
C ARG A 143 20.18 7.11 21.01
N ILE A 144 19.44 8.05 21.60
CA ILE A 144 19.27 8.19 23.05
C ILE A 144 18.17 7.25 23.54
N GLY A 145 17.08 7.17 22.80
CA GLY A 145 15.97 6.30 23.16
C GLY A 145 14.93 6.16 22.07
N THR A 146 14.16 5.09 22.17
CA THR A 146 12.99 4.81 21.35
C THR A 146 11.80 4.49 22.24
N LYS A 147 10.60 4.77 21.75
CA LYS A 147 9.36 4.22 22.29
C LYS A 147 8.51 3.70 21.15
N GLN A 148 8.11 2.44 21.26
CA GLN A 148 7.15 1.85 20.35
C GLN A 148 5.76 2.46 20.60
N VAL A 149 5.08 2.76 19.51
CA VAL A 149 3.67 3.14 19.47
C VAL A 149 2.97 2.12 18.58
N LYS A 150 1.74 1.77 18.91
CA LYS A 150 0.89 0.90 18.09
C LYS A 150 -0.16 1.74 17.41
N MET A 151 -0.24 1.68 16.08
CA MET A 151 -1.34 2.31 15.35
C MET A 151 -2.55 1.39 15.39
N VAL A 152 -3.72 1.93 15.69
CA VAL A 152 -4.98 1.16 15.79
C VAL A 152 -6.06 1.80 14.94
N ALA A 153 -6.97 0.97 14.44
CA ALA A 153 -8.10 1.42 13.65
C ALA A 153 -9.03 2.35 14.45
N GLY A 154 -9.71 3.24 13.73
CA GLY A 154 -10.83 4.01 14.25
C GLY A 154 -12.09 3.17 14.43
N LYS A 155 -13.18 3.83 14.83
CA LYS A 155 -14.50 3.21 14.87
C LYS A 155 -15.04 2.99 13.46
N ALA A 156 -15.68 1.86 13.23
CA ALA A 156 -16.25 1.54 11.93
C ALA A 156 -17.45 2.43 11.54
N PRO A 157 -17.45 3.11 10.38
CA PRO A 157 -18.65 3.71 9.82
C PRO A 157 -19.34 2.82 8.77
N PHE A 158 -18.75 1.69 8.36
CA PHE A 158 -19.35 0.78 7.38
C PHE A 158 -18.86 -0.67 7.56
N PHE A 159 -19.50 -1.59 6.85
CA PHE A 159 -19.07 -2.99 6.76
C PHE A 159 -18.57 -3.32 5.36
N LEU A 160 -17.48 -4.05 5.28
CA LEU A 160 -17.12 -4.83 4.08
C LEU A 160 -17.73 -6.22 4.21
N ILE A 161 -18.35 -6.69 3.13
CA ILE A 161 -18.87 -8.06 3.04
C ILE A 161 -18.16 -8.73 1.87
N LYS A 162 -17.27 -9.68 2.16
CA LYS A 162 -16.63 -10.49 1.13
C LYS A 162 -17.28 -11.87 1.08
N ILE A 163 -17.68 -12.26 -0.12
CA ILE A 163 -18.27 -13.55 -0.41
C ILE A 163 -17.51 -14.15 -1.58
N PRO A 164 -16.94 -15.37 -1.44
CA PRO A 164 -16.33 -16.06 -2.56
C PRO A 164 -17.39 -16.44 -3.60
N THR A 165 -16.97 -16.72 -4.82
CA THR A 165 -17.87 -17.24 -5.87
C THR A 165 -18.57 -18.51 -5.39
N ILE A 166 -19.90 -18.60 -5.61
CA ILE A 166 -20.68 -19.76 -5.18
C ILE A 166 -20.74 -20.77 -6.32
N TYR A 167 -20.20 -21.95 -6.06
CA TYR A 167 -20.26 -23.08 -6.97
C TYR A 167 -21.48 -23.94 -6.71
N GLN A 168 -22.05 -24.48 -7.79
CA GLN A 168 -23.22 -25.35 -7.81
C GLN A 168 -23.41 -26.19 -6.53
N ASP A 169 -24.47 -25.85 -5.79
CA ASP A 169 -24.94 -26.51 -4.57
C ASP A 169 -23.89 -26.63 -3.43
N LYS A 170 -22.75 -25.95 -3.55
CA LYS A 170 -21.76 -25.84 -2.49
C LYS A 170 -22.05 -24.58 -1.67
N PRO A 171 -22.14 -24.70 -0.34
CA PRO A 171 -22.22 -23.53 0.50
C PRO A 171 -20.94 -22.69 0.40
N ALA A 172 -21.09 -21.39 0.60
CA ALA A 172 -19.99 -20.43 0.67
C ALA A 172 -19.90 -19.81 2.07
N ASP A 173 -18.69 -19.39 2.40
CA ASP A 173 -18.42 -18.62 3.61
C ASP A 173 -18.85 -17.17 3.42
N ILE A 174 -19.38 -16.53 4.46
CA ILE A 174 -19.64 -15.08 4.47
C ILE A 174 -18.61 -14.44 5.40
N HIS A 175 -17.81 -13.51 4.86
CA HIS A 175 -16.88 -12.70 5.63
C HIS A 175 -17.48 -11.31 5.81
N ILE A 176 -17.65 -10.87 7.05
CA ILE A 176 -18.13 -9.52 7.39
C ILE A 176 -17.05 -8.84 8.20
N VAL A 177 -16.67 -7.63 7.81
CA VAL A 177 -15.61 -6.86 8.47
C VAL A 177 -16.13 -5.47 8.78
N ALA A 178 -16.03 -5.06 10.04
CA ALA A 178 -16.27 -3.68 10.45
C ALA A 178 -15.02 -2.88 10.15
N LEU A 179 -15.08 -1.94 9.21
CA LEU A 179 -13.93 -1.16 8.77
C LEU A 179 -14.10 0.29 9.17
N ASP A 180 -13.03 0.94 9.63
CA ASP A 180 -12.96 2.38 9.78
C ASP A 180 -12.98 3.10 8.42
N LYS A 181 -13.05 4.43 8.44
CA LYS A 181 -13.12 5.25 7.23
C LYS A 181 -11.93 5.09 6.27
N ASN A 182 -10.83 4.50 6.71
CA ASN A 182 -9.64 4.26 5.91
C ASN A 182 -9.49 2.78 5.52
N GLY A 183 -10.47 1.94 5.86
CA GLY A 183 -10.47 0.51 5.53
C GLY A 183 -9.84 -0.39 6.59
N ASN A 184 -9.53 0.13 7.78
CA ASN A 184 -8.92 -0.68 8.84
C ASN A 184 -9.96 -1.40 9.68
N ARG A 185 -9.68 -2.64 10.03
CA ARG A 185 -10.56 -3.44 10.87
C ARG A 185 -10.73 -2.83 12.28
N ASP A 186 -11.96 -2.52 12.66
CA ASP A 186 -12.32 -2.05 14.01
C ASP A 186 -12.33 -3.23 15.00
N TYR A 187 -11.16 -3.53 15.59
CA TYR A 187 -11.01 -4.59 16.58
C TYR A 187 -11.82 -4.38 17.87
N GLY A 188 -12.44 -3.21 18.06
CA GLY A 188 -13.32 -2.92 19.18
C GLY A 188 -14.78 -3.32 18.95
N PHE A 189 -15.18 -3.62 17.71
CA PHE A 189 -16.56 -3.91 17.36
C PHE A 189 -16.95 -5.37 17.69
N ASN A 190 -17.89 -5.58 18.61
CA ASN A 190 -18.27 -6.92 19.11
C ASN A 190 -19.80 -7.15 19.12
N GLU A 191 -20.52 -6.52 18.18
CA GLU A 191 -21.98 -6.49 18.17
C GLU A 191 -22.58 -7.59 17.28
N SER A 192 -23.86 -7.92 17.53
CA SER A 192 -24.64 -8.77 16.63
C SER A 192 -25.21 -7.92 15.49
N VAL A 193 -24.85 -8.24 14.25
CA VAL A 193 -25.28 -7.50 13.05
C VAL A 193 -26.37 -8.25 12.31
N ARG A 194 -27.29 -7.52 11.67
CA ARG A 194 -28.39 -8.10 10.90
C ARG A 194 -28.01 -8.25 9.43
N LEU A 195 -28.26 -9.41 8.87
CA LEU A 195 -28.09 -9.72 7.46
C LEU A 195 -29.45 -9.59 6.74
N LYS A 196 -29.41 -9.02 5.55
CA LYS A 196 -30.50 -9.03 4.57
C LYS A 196 -29.90 -9.31 3.20
N GLY A 197 -30.70 -9.77 2.26
CA GLY A 197 -30.20 -10.07 0.93
C GLY A 197 -31.31 -10.44 -0.02
N ASP A 198 -30.93 -10.67 -1.27
CA ASP A 198 -31.88 -10.98 -2.32
C ASP A 198 -32.59 -12.31 -2.09
N ASN A 199 -33.82 -12.39 -2.59
CA ASN A 199 -34.68 -13.55 -2.40
C ASN A 199 -34.11 -14.83 -3.01
N CYS A 200 -33.14 -14.76 -3.91
CA CYS A 200 -32.46 -15.91 -4.51
C CYS A 200 -31.44 -16.59 -3.58
N LEU A 201 -31.16 -16.04 -2.39
CA LEU A 201 -30.14 -16.54 -1.47
C LEU A 201 -30.73 -17.09 -0.16
N ASN A 202 -30.11 -18.12 0.39
CA ASN A 202 -30.29 -18.58 1.76
C ASN A 202 -29.07 -18.20 2.60
N PHE A 203 -29.32 -17.55 3.74
CA PHE A 203 -28.32 -17.08 4.69
C PHE A 203 -28.98 -16.90 6.07
N PRO A 204 -28.21 -16.88 7.17
CA PRO A 204 -28.74 -16.60 8.51
C PRO A 204 -29.15 -15.13 8.66
N GLU A 205 -30.12 -14.83 9.53
CA GLU A 205 -30.58 -13.45 9.75
C GLU A 205 -29.56 -12.59 10.52
N TYR A 206 -28.69 -13.21 11.32
CA TYR A 206 -27.73 -12.50 12.18
C TYR A 206 -26.34 -13.12 12.11
N ALA A 207 -25.32 -12.29 12.31
CA ALA A 207 -23.94 -12.69 12.55
C ALA A 207 -23.43 -12.02 13.82
N GLN A 208 -22.75 -12.79 14.67
CA GLN A 208 -22.04 -12.25 15.81
C GLN A 208 -20.66 -11.76 15.35
N MET A 209 -20.40 -10.47 15.52
CA MET A 209 -19.06 -9.91 15.25
C MET A 209 -18.18 -10.08 16.49
N GLU A 210 -16.92 -10.45 16.26
CA GLU A 210 -15.87 -10.48 17.27
C GLU A 210 -14.64 -9.76 16.74
N LYS A 211 -14.18 -8.76 17.50
CA LYS A 211 -13.06 -7.90 17.11
C LYS A 211 -13.19 -7.39 15.68
N GLY A 212 -14.36 -6.90 15.30
CA GLY A 212 -14.64 -6.34 13.98
C GLY A 212 -14.76 -7.34 12.84
N TYR A 213 -14.96 -8.62 13.13
CA TYR A 213 -15.10 -9.64 12.08
C TYR A 213 -16.10 -10.72 12.45
N ALA A 214 -16.78 -11.25 11.45
CA ALA A 214 -17.53 -12.49 11.53
C ALA A 214 -17.24 -13.35 10.30
N LYS A 215 -17.01 -14.64 10.53
CA LYS A 215 -17.00 -15.67 9.49
C LYS A 215 -18.19 -16.60 9.69
N LEU A 216 -19.11 -16.62 8.74
CA LEU A 216 -20.21 -17.58 8.73
C LEU A 216 -19.86 -18.71 7.77
N GLU A 217 -19.27 -19.77 8.32
CA GLU A 217 -18.78 -20.89 7.52
C GLU A 217 -19.92 -21.66 6.85
N GLN A 218 -19.82 -21.78 5.53
CA GLN A 218 -20.71 -22.60 4.72
C GLN A 218 -22.19 -22.25 4.93
N LYS A 219 -22.49 -20.96 5.13
CA LYS A 219 -23.84 -20.47 5.47
C LYS A 219 -24.59 -19.81 4.32
N LEU A 220 -23.93 -19.59 3.19
CA LEU A 220 -24.54 -18.97 2.03
C LEU A 220 -24.80 -20.01 0.93
N THR A 221 -26.03 -20.12 0.45
CA THR A 221 -26.38 -20.93 -0.72
C THR A 221 -27.39 -20.20 -1.60
N PHE A 222 -27.47 -20.56 -2.88
CA PHE A 222 -28.59 -20.16 -3.72
C PHE A 222 -29.83 -21.01 -3.42
N LYS A 223 -31.01 -20.39 -3.41
CA LYS A 223 -32.30 -21.08 -3.50
C LYS A 223 -32.40 -21.64 -4.92
N LYS A 224 -32.09 -22.93 -5.08
CA LYS A 224 -32.24 -23.79 -6.28
C LYS A 224 -32.38 -23.05 -7.62
N TYR A 225 -31.39 -23.24 -8.51
CA TYR A 225 -31.32 -22.72 -9.89
C TYR A 225 -32.67 -22.63 -10.63
N MET A 226 -33.00 -21.44 -11.13
CA MET A 226 -34.33 -21.08 -11.66
C MET A 226 -34.43 -20.99 -13.20
N GLY A 227 -33.42 -21.32 -13.99
CA GLY A 227 -33.51 -21.04 -15.45
C GLY A 227 -32.45 -21.67 -16.35
N GLU A 228 -32.48 -21.29 -17.63
CA GLU A 228 -31.52 -21.73 -18.66
C GLU A 228 -30.16 -21.01 -18.53
N MET A 229 -29.17 -21.48 -19.31
CA MET A 229 -27.82 -20.92 -19.35
C MET A 229 -27.86 -19.45 -19.79
N THR A 230 -27.20 -18.56 -19.03
CA THR A 230 -27.26 -17.12 -19.33
C THR A 230 -26.20 -16.71 -20.35
N LYS A 231 -26.44 -15.60 -21.07
CA LYS A 231 -25.41 -15.00 -21.93
C LYS A 231 -24.13 -14.65 -21.16
N VAL A 232 -24.19 -14.39 -19.86
CA VAL A 232 -23.03 -14.18 -18.98
C VAL A 232 -22.13 -15.42 -18.96
N GLU A 233 -22.71 -16.61 -18.77
CA GLU A 233 -21.98 -17.88 -18.75
C GLU A 233 -21.29 -18.12 -20.10
N THR A 234 -21.95 -17.81 -21.21
CA THR A 234 -21.34 -17.85 -22.55
C THR A 234 -20.19 -16.84 -22.69
N LEU A 235 -20.39 -15.60 -22.23
CA LEU A 235 -19.40 -14.51 -22.33
C LEU A 235 -18.14 -14.79 -21.49
N MET A 236 -18.28 -15.40 -20.32
CA MET A 236 -17.16 -15.77 -19.45
C MET A 236 -16.39 -17.00 -19.96
N ARG A 237 -17.07 -17.96 -20.60
CA ARG A 237 -16.44 -19.20 -21.10
C ARG A 237 -15.85 -19.10 -22.50
N GLU A 238 -16.47 -18.35 -23.40
CA GLU A 238 -16.18 -18.38 -24.83
C GLU A 238 -15.54 -17.08 -25.33
N ASN A 239 -14.99 -16.24 -24.43
CA ASN A 239 -14.50 -14.91 -24.77
C ASN A 239 -13.26 -14.93 -25.68
N LEU A 240 -13.51 -15.17 -26.97
CA LEU A 240 -12.59 -15.03 -28.09
C LEU A 240 -12.89 -13.74 -28.90
N GLY A 241 -13.78 -12.87 -28.40
CA GLY A 241 -14.15 -11.60 -29.02
C GLY A 241 -15.27 -10.84 -28.28
N PHE A 242 -15.47 -9.57 -28.64
CA PHE A 242 -16.49 -8.69 -28.03
C PHE A 242 -17.92 -9.17 -28.35
N GLY A 243 -18.58 -9.81 -27.39
CA GLY A 243 -20.00 -10.22 -27.48
C GLY A 243 -20.96 -9.17 -26.91
N ASP A 244 -22.25 -9.28 -27.26
CA ASP A 244 -23.31 -8.46 -26.67
C ASP A 244 -23.42 -8.72 -25.15
N PHE A 245 -23.36 -7.65 -24.36
CA PHE A 245 -23.53 -7.77 -22.91
C PHE A 245 -24.93 -8.33 -22.57
N PRO A 246 -25.04 -9.17 -21.52
CA PRO A 246 -26.30 -9.67 -21.02
C PRO A 246 -27.23 -8.53 -20.55
N THR A 247 -28.53 -8.73 -20.68
CA THR A 247 -29.52 -7.74 -20.19
C THR A 247 -29.59 -7.75 -18.67
N ALA A 248 -29.98 -6.62 -18.06
CA ALA A 248 -30.11 -6.50 -16.60
C ALA A 248 -31.03 -7.57 -15.98
N GLN A 249 -32.07 -8.01 -16.71
CA GLN A 249 -33.01 -9.01 -16.22
C GLN A 249 -32.44 -10.45 -16.27
N GLU A 250 -31.53 -10.75 -17.19
CA GLU A 250 -30.79 -12.02 -17.24
C GLU A 250 -29.72 -12.11 -16.14
N LEU A 251 -29.16 -10.97 -15.73
CA LEU A 251 -28.19 -10.88 -14.63
C LEU A 251 -28.83 -11.13 -13.25
N LEU A 252 -30.03 -10.58 -13.01
CA LEU A 252 -30.68 -10.61 -11.69
C LEU A 252 -31.21 -11.99 -11.25
N SER A 253 -31.35 -12.97 -12.15
CA SER A 253 -31.81 -14.32 -11.78
C SER A 253 -30.71 -15.21 -11.18
N ASN A 254 -29.43 -14.89 -11.46
CA ASN A 254 -28.26 -15.67 -11.03
C ASN A 254 -27.22 -14.86 -10.25
N ILE A 255 -27.53 -13.58 -9.98
CA ILE A 255 -26.70 -12.70 -9.16
C ILE A 255 -27.52 -12.29 -7.94
N GLY A 256 -26.99 -12.57 -6.75
CA GLY A 256 -27.54 -12.08 -5.50
C GLY A 256 -26.61 -11.06 -4.84
N ARG A 257 -27.15 -10.29 -3.91
CA ARG A 257 -26.40 -9.44 -2.99
C ARG A 257 -26.82 -9.68 -1.56
N LEU A 258 -25.84 -9.53 -0.66
CA LEU A 258 -26.05 -9.50 0.78
C LEU A 258 -25.77 -8.09 1.30
N THR A 259 -26.49 -7.69 2.32
CA THR A 259 -26.30 -6.42 3.04
C THR A 259 -26.26 -6.69 4.53
N VAL A 260 -25.48 -5.88 5.25
CA VAL A 260 -25.34 -5.94 6.70
C VAL A 260 -25.73 -4.59 7.29
N GLN A 261 -26.48 -4.62 8.40
CA GLN A 261 -26.98 -3.42 9.07
C GLN A 261 -26.80 -3.51 10.60
N PHE A 262 -26.38 -2.41 11.21
CA PHE A 262 -26.31 -2.22 12.66
C PHE A 262 -26.35 -0.73 13.02
N GLU A 263 -27.32 -0.26 13.81
CA GLU A 263 -27.39 1.13 14.33
C GLU A 263 -27.07 2.25 13.30
N GLY A 264 -27.50 2.09 12.05
CA GLY A 264 -27.24 3.05 10.96
C GLY A 264 -25.97 2.79 10.15
N LEU A 265 -25.10 1.88 10.59
CA LEU A 265 -24.01 1.31 9.79
C LEU A 265 -24.58 0.38 8.73
N TYR A 266 -23.96 0.40 7.55
CA TYR A 266 -24.37 -0.38 6.39
C TYR A 266 -23.14 -0.96 5.67
N GLY A 267 -23.32 -2.13 5.06
CA GLY A 267 -22.41 -2.69 4.08
C GLY A 267 -23.18 -3.49 3.03
N GLU A 268 -22.62 -3.58 1.84
CA GLU A 268 -23.13 -4.39 0.72
C GLU A 268 -22.01 -5.27 0.19
N SER A 269 -22.35 -6.51 -0.18
CA SER A 269 -21.39 -7.46 -0.71
C SER A 269 -20.99 -7.16 -2.15
N ASN A 270 -19.90 -7.78 -2.59
CA ASN A 270 -19.68 -8.02 -4.02
C ASN A 270 -20.89 -8.77 -4.64
N PRO A 271 -21.08 -8.69 -5.98
CA PRO A 271 -22.04 -9.55 -6.67
C PRO A 271 -21.74 -11.02 -6.36
N ILE A 272 -22.77 -11.73 -5.91
CA ILE A 272 -22.68 -13.16 -5.62
C ILE A 272 -23.19 -13.86 -6.86
N VAL A 273 -22.28 -14.46 -7.62
CA VAL A 273 -22.62 -15.16 -8.87
C VAL A 273 -22.74 -16.65 -8.57
N TRP A 274 -23.79 -17.26 -9.11
CA TRP A 274 -23.90 -18.71 -9.18
C TRP A 274 -23.20 -19.24 -10.43
N ASP A 275 -22.26 -20.18 -10.28
CA ASP A 275 -21.57 -20.84 -11.39
C ASP A 275 -21.62 -22.39 -11.25
N LYS A 276 -21.76 -23.08 -12.39
CA LYS A 276 -21.71 -24.56 -12.50
C LYS A 276 -20.28 -25.10 -12.53
N ASP A 277 -19.32 -24.29 -12.94
CA ASP A 277 -17.95 -24.71 -13.18
C ASP A 277 -16.99 -24.06 -12.17
N PHE A 278 -16.13 -24.87 -11.56
CA PHE A 278 -15.10 -24.38 -10.64
C PHE A 278 -13.89 -23.77 -11.39
N SER A 279 -13.65 -24.21 -12.63
CA SER A 279 -12.49 -23.77 -13.44
C SER A 279 -12.54 -22.30 -13.87
N THR A 280 -13.68 -21.62 -13.65
CA THR A 280 -13.93 -20.20 -13.95
C THR A 280 -13.88 -19.31 -12.69
N GLN A 281 -13.19 -19.76 -11.63
CA GLN A 281 -13.12 -19.04 -10.35
C GLN A 281 -12.70 -17.57 -10.50
N VAL A 282 -13.56 -16.67 -10.03
CA VAL A 282 -13.22 -15.26 -9.85
C VAL A 282 -12.43 -15.11 -8.55
N TYR A 283 -11.23 -14.58 -8.68
CA TYR A 283 -10.36 -14.21 -7.57
C TYR A 283 -10.30 -12.69 -7.45
N TRP A 284 -10.24 -12.18 -6.23
CA TRP A 284 -10.14 -10.76 -5.92
C TRP A 284 -8.79 -10.47 -5.31
N GLY A 285 -8.03 -9.57 -5.92
CA GLY A 285 -6.71 -9.21 -5.43
C GLY A 285 -6.31 -7.81 -5.84
N ASP A 286 -5.18 -7.37 -5.30
CA ASP A 286 -4.52 -6.11 -5.66
C ASP A 286 -3.19 -6.43 -6.33
N THR A 287 -2.98 -5.95 -7.54
CA THR A 287 -1.77 -6.24 -8.32
C THR A 287 -0.69 -5.18 -8.20
N HIS A 288 -0.93 -4.05 -7.55
CA HIS A 288 -0.02 -2.91 -7.61
C HIS A 288 0.04 -2.12 -6.30
N ILE A 289 0.57 -2.75 -5.26
CA ILE A 289 0.80 -2.11 -3.95
C ILE A 289 2.21 -1.54 -3.88
N HIS A 290 2.35 -0.29 -3.43
CA HIS A 290 3.63 0.34 -3.12
C HIS A 290 3.89 0.35 -1.62
N THR A 291 5.15 0.19 -1.24
CA THR A 291 5.60 0.03 0.14
C THR A 291 6.87 0.84 0.40
N ARG A 292 7.17 1.04 1.67
CA ARG A 292 8.19 1.98 2.13
C ARG A 292 9.62 1.47 1.95
N GLU A 293 9.87 0.21 2.26
CA GLU A 293 11.19 -0.42 2.17
C GLU A 293 11.59 -0.72 0.73
N PHE A 294 10.61 -0.95 -0.14
CA PHE A 294 10.82 -1.36 -1.52
C PHE A 294 10.73 -0.18 -2.51
N SER A 295 9.83 0.80 -2.32
CA SER A 295 9.83 2.04 -3.10
C SER A 295 9.36 3.31 -2.35
N ASP A 296 8.25 3.91 -2.78
CA ASP A 296 7.72 5.22 -2.37
C ASP A 296 6.43 5.14 -1.54
N GLY A 297 5.99 3.92 -1.18
CA GLY A 297 4.89 3.71 -0.25
C GLY A 297 5.20 4.18 1.18
N ILE A 298 4.15 4.26 2.00
CA ILE A 298 4.22 4.75 3.40
C ILE A 298 4.29 3.59 4.41
N GLY A 299 3.47 2.55 4.20
CA GLY A 299 3.45 1.32 5.01
C GLY A 299 4.47 0.29 4.54
N THR A 300 4.70 -0.74 5.35
CA THR A 300 5.61 -1.83 4.98
C THR A 300 4.95 -2.86 4.06
N GLY A 301 5.73 -3.74 3.45
CA GLY A 301 5.19 -4.89 2.71
C GLY A 301 4.38 -5.83 3.59
N ARG A 302 4.75 -5.97 4.87
CA ARG A 302 3.95 -6.70 5.86
C ARG A 302 2.61 -6.01 6.10
N ASP A 303 2.59 -4.69 6.24
CA ASP A 303 1.35 -3.93 6.38
C ASP A 303 0.43 -4.13 5.17
N GLY A 304 0.99 -4.04 3.95
CA GLY A 304 0.25 -4.24 2.70
C GLY A 304 -0.38 -5.64 2.58
N PHE A 305 0.42 -6.69 2.78
CA PHE A 305 -0.11 -8.07 2.71
C PHE A 305 -1.04 -8.40 3.87
N ASN A 306 -0.78 -7.92 5.08
CA ASN A 306 -1.71 -8.11 6.19
C ASN A 306 -3.05 -7.42 5.92
N TYR A 307 -3.03 -6.20 5.39
CA TYR A 307 -4.24 -5.50 5.02
C TYR A 307 -5.03 -6.29 3.97
N ALA A 308 -4.37 -6.70 2.87
CA ALA A 308 -4.97 -7.50 1.81
C ALA A 308 -5.58 -8.80 2.36
N LYS A 309 -4.82 -9.56 3.15
CA LYS A 309 -5.20 -10.89 3.65
C LYS A 309 -6.21 -10.85 4.79
N ASN A 310 -6.00 -9.98 5.79
CA ASN A 310 -6.70 -10.06 7.08
C ASN A 310 -7.75 -8.96 7.31
N ASN A 311 -7.72 -7.86 6.53
CA ASN A 311 -8.72 -6.80 6.63
C ASN A 311 -9.75 -6.88 5.49
N ILE A 312 -9.28 -7.00 4.25
CA ILE A 312 -10.17 -7.03 3.07
C ILE A 312 -10.32 -8.44 2.45
N PHE A 313 -9.61 -9.42 3.01
CA PHE A 313 -9.72 -10.85 2.67
C PHE A 313 -9.48 -11.16 1.19
N HIS A 314 -8.61 -10.42 0.50
CA HIS A 314 -8.18 -10.73 -0.86
C HIS A 314 -7.70 -12.18 -0.99
N ASP A 315 -7.85 -12.75 -2.19
CA ASP A 315 -7.36 -14.07 -2.55
C ASP A 315 -5.88 -14.02 -2.94
N PHE A 316 -5.43 -12.87 -3.45
CA PHE A 316 -4.03 -12.62 -3.76
C PHE A 316 -3.68 -11.13 -3.62
N ALA A 317 -2.39 -10.82 -3.48
CA ALA A 317 -1.90 -9.46 -3.66
C ALA A 317 -0.46 -9.44 -4.18
N ALA A 318 -0.05 -8.38 -4.86
CA ALA A 318 1.31 -8.16 -5.31
C ALA A 318 1.85 -6.81 -4.83
N LEU A 319 3.12 -6.82 -4.40
CA LEU A 319 3.86 -5.58 -4.21
C LEU A 319 4.44 -5.19 -5.57
N GLY A 320 3.89 -4.13 -6.16
CA GLY A 320 4.28 -3.57 -7.45
C GLY A 320 5.23 -2.39 -7.29
N ASP A 321 6.14 -2.45 -6.31
CA ASP A 321 7.07 -1.37 -6.00
C ASP A 321 8.02 -1.04 -7.17
N HIS A 322 8.36 0.25 -7.34
CA HIS A 322 9.29 0.69 -8.37
C HIS A 322 10.67 0.01 -8.27
N ILE A 323 11.12 -0.62 -9.37
CA ILE A 323 12.38 -1.37 -9.39
C ILE A 323 13.63 -0.50 -9.16
N ASN A 324 13.58 0.81 -9.42
CA ASN A 324 14.73 1.69 -9.22
C ASN A 324 14.43 2.99 -8.47
N GLN A 325 13.24 3.13 -7.89
CA GLN A 325 12.88 4.28 -7.08
C GLN A 325 12.73 3.87 -5.62
N ARG A 326 13.84 3.46 -4.99
CA ARG A 326 13.88 3.16 -3.54
C ARG A 326 13.89 4.42 -2.69
N THR A 327 13.11 5.41 -3.05
CA THR A 327 13.22 6.75 -2.51
C THR A 327 11.90 7.17 -1.93
N ASN A 328 11.70 6.93 -0.64
CA ASN A 328 10.82 7.80 0.12
C ASN A 328 11.65 8.98 0.68
N THR A 329 12.10 9.85 -0.23
CA THR A 329 12.86 11.07 0.11
C THR A 329 12.09 11.90 1.13
N TRP A 330 10.77 11.95 0.97
CA TRP A 330 9.78 12.60 1.81
C TRP A 330 9.80 12.07 3.25
N MET A 331 9.78 10.75 3.46
CA MET A 331 9.71 10.18 4.81
C MET A 331 11.07 9.92 5.45
N GLU A 332 12.10 9.54 4.71
CA GLU A 332 13.37 9.10 5.32
C GLU A 332 14.56 9.99 4.96
N GLY A 333 14.36 11.01 4.12
CA GLY A 333 15.41 11.97 3.77
C GLY A 333 16.45 11.36 2.85
N ARG A 334 16.11 10.22 2.23
CA ARG A 334 16.82 9.62 1.11
C ARG A 334 16.95 10.67 0.01
N THR A 335 18.12 10.81 -0.59
CA THR A 335 18.27 11.62 -1.81
C THR A 335 17.74 10.83 -2.99
N MET A 336 17.05 11.48 -3.92
CA MET A 336 16.52 10.87 -5.14
C MET A 336 17.69 10.41 -6.03
N TYR A 337 18.20 9.21 -5.78
CA TYR A 337 19.11 8.50 -6.66
C TYR A 337 18.40 7.23 -7.12
N PRO A 338 18.35 6.96 -8.43
CA PRO A 338 17.79 5.72 -8.92
C PRO A 338 18.69 4.57 -8.43
N TYR A 339 18.13 3.71 -7.57
CA TYR A 339 18.80 2.52 -7.04
C TYR A 339 18.02 1.31 -7.48
N SER A 340 18.53 0.61 -8.47
CA SER A 340 17.96 -0.63 -8.98
C SER A 340 17.85 -1.67 -7.86
N TYR A 341 16.83 -2.53 -7.95
CA TYR A 341 16.71 -3.68 -7.09
C TYR A 341 17.97 -4.52 -7.19
N THR A 342 18.56 -4.82 -6.03
CA THR A 342 19.61 -5.83 -5.96
C THR A 342 18.97 -7.20 -5.81
N ASN A 343 19.72 -8.25 -6.16
CA ASN A 343 19.28 -9.62 -5.94
C ASN A 343 18.95 -9.87 -4.47
N GLU A 344 19.69 -9.27 -3.53
CA GLU A 344 19.42 -9.44 -2.10
C GLU A 344 18.02 -8.94 -1.72
N VAL A 345 17.60 -7.80 -2.23
CA VAL A 345 16.28 -7.26 -1.88
C VAL A 345 15.15 -7.91 -2.68
N TRP A 346 15.42 -8.38 -3.90
CA TRP A 346 14.49 -9.27 -4.58
C TRP A 346 14.25 -10.56 -3.77
N GLN A 347 15.31 -11.14 -3.20
CA GLN A 347 15.18 -12.28 -2.29
C GLN A 347 14.41 -11.92 -1.01
N GLU A 348 14.61 -10.72 -0.43
CA GLU A 348 13.80 -10.25 0.71
C GLU A 348 12.30 -10.18 0.37
N LEU A 349 11.94 -9.70 -0.83
CA LEU A 349 10.55 -9.69 -1.30
C LEU A 349 10.01 -11.12 -1.49
N ILE A 350 10.78 -12.02 -2.10
CA ILE A 350 10.37 -13.43 -2.28
C ILE A 350 10.11 -14.09 -0.92
N GLU A 351 10.99 -13.91 0.06
CA GLU A 351 10.82 -14.48 1.40
C GLU A 351 9.59 -13.89 2.10
N LEU A 352 9.31 -12.60 1.92
CA LEU A 352 8.08 -11.97 2.41
C LEU A 352 6.83 -12.57 1.72
N CYS A 353 6.86 -12.81 0.42
CA CYS A 353 5.76 -13.48 -0.28
C CYS A 353 5.55 -14.92 0.22
N LYS A 354 6.64 -15.66 0.48
CA LYS A 354 6.58 -16.99 1.10
C LYS A 354 5.97 -16.95 2.50
N GLU A 355 6.30 -15.93 3.30
CA GLU A 355 5.77 -15.73 4.66
C GLU A 355 4.24 -15.58 4.68
N PHE A 356 3.67 -14.86 3.71
CA PHE A 356 2.23 -14.56 3.68
C PHE A 356 1.39 -15.55 2.89
N THR A 357 1.99 -16.27 1.95
CA THR A 357 1.26 -17.23 1.10
C THR A 357 0.81 -18.45 1.91
N ASP A 358 -0.48 -18.80 1.79
CA ASP A 358 -1.05 -20.03 2.31
C ASP A 358 -2.20 -20.54 1.42
N GLU A 359 -2.97 -21.52 1.88
CA GLU A 359 -4.09 -22.10 1.13
C GLU A 359 -5.20 -21.10 0.78
N SER A 360 -5.28 -19.96 1.48
CA SER A 360 -6.34 -18.95 1.35
C SER A 360 -5.87 -17.64 0.73
N PHE A 361 -4.56 -17.43 0.61
CA PHE A 361 -3.98 -16.18 0.12
C PHE A 361 -2.67 -16.41 -0.64
N VAL A 362 -2.52 -15.80 -1.81
CA VAL A 362 -1.29 -15.84 -2.59
C VAL A 362 -0.62 -14.46 -2.60
N ALA A 363 0.57 -14.36 -2.01
CA ALA A 363 1.42 -13.18 -2.18
C ALA A 363 2.28 -13.35 -3.44
N ILE A 364 2.15 -12.42 -4.37
CA ILE A 364 2.78 -12.49 -5.69
C ILE A 364 4.00 -11.57 -5.70
N PRO A 365 5.22 -12.10 -5.93
CA PRO A 365 6.40 -11.27 -6.11
C PRO A 365 6.31 -10.52 -7.43
N GLY A 366 6.52 -9.22 -7.38
CA GLY A 366 6.49 -8.36 -8.55
C GLY A 366 7.32 -7.10 -8.36
N TYR A 367 7.44 -6.35 -9.44
CA TYR A 367 8.01 -5.01 -9.42
C TYR A 367 7.36 -4.18 -10.51
N GLU A 368 7.36 -2.86 -10.32
CA GLU A 368 7.02 -1.93 -11.37
C GLU A 368 8.29 -1.52 -12.12
N TRP A 369 8.34 -1.90 -13.39
CA TRP A 369 9.29 -1.37 -14.35
C TRP A 369 8.84 0.04 -14.74
N SER A 370 9.43 1.07 -14.14
CA SER A 370 8.99 2.47 -14.33
C SER A 370 9.53 3.12 -15.61
N GLY A 371 9.25 2.51 -16.76
CA GLY A 371 9.69 3.00 -18.05
C GLY A 371 9.12 4.37 -18.39
N ARG A 372 9.98 5.37 -18.63
CA ARG A 372 9.56 6.73 -19.03
C ARG A 372 10.45 7.30 -20.12
N VAL A 373 9.82 7.91 -21.13
CA VAL A 373 10.50 8.59 -22.25
C VAL A 373 11.52 9.62 -21.75
N LEU A 374 11.13 10.42 -20.76
CA LEU A 374 11.98 11.47 -20.19
C LEU A 374 13.23 10.92 -19.49
N TYR A 375 13.14 9.75 -18.85
CA TYR A 375 14.28 9.16 -18.16
C TYR A 375 15.28 8.54 -19.12
N ALA A 376 14.83 7.84 -20.17
CA ALA A 376 15.73 7.34 -21.20
C ALA A 376 16.58 8.48 -21.82
N LYS A 377 15.95 9.63 -22.08
CA LYS A 377 16.68 10.81 -22.58
C LYS A 377 17.57 11.44 -21.51
N ALA A 378 17.06 11.68 -20.31
CA ALA A 378 17.80 12.41 -19.27
C ALA A 378 18.97 11.60 -18.67
N VAL A 379 18.79 10.29 -18.51
CA VAL A 379 19.77 9.40 -17.84
C VAL A 379 20.71 8.75 -18.84
N LEU A 380 20.18 8.26 -19.97
CA LEU A 380 20.96 7.48 -20.94
C LEU A 380 21.33 8.24 -22.22
N ASN A 381 20.76 9.44 -22.41
CA ASN A 381 20.87 10.21 -23.64
C ASN A 381 20.43 9.41 -24.89
N LEU A 382 19.42 8.57 -24.73
CA LEU A 382 18.81 7.81 -25.82
C LEU A 382 17.48 8.45 -26.22
N ASP A 383 17.22 8.51 -27.52
CA ASP A 383 15.92 8.92 -28.04
C ASP A 383 14.96 7.73 -27.98
N CYS A 384 13.80 7.93 -27.36
CA CYS A 384 12.80 6.89 -27.28
C CYS A 384 12.16 6.67 -28.67
N PRO A 385 12.06 5.42 -29.16
CA PRO A 385 11.40 5.14 -30.43
C PRO A 385 9.86 5.24 -30.33
N TYR A 386 9.31 5.34 -29.11
CA TYR A 386 7.89 5.42 -28.84
C TYR A 386 7.50 6.84 -28.41
N GLU A 387 6.24 7.19 -28.69
CA GLU A 387 5.67 8.48 -28.28
C GLU A 387 5.56 8.58 -26.75
N LEU A 388 5.26 7.45 -26.12
CA LEU A 388 5.12 7.26 -24.69
C LEU A 388 5.57 5.85 -24.32
N VAL A 389 5.98 5.70 -23.06
CA VAL A 389 6.30 4.44 -22.42
C VAL A 389 5.68 4.52 -21.04
N SER A 390 4.89 3.51 -20.68
CA SER A 390 4.28 3.47 -19.37
C SER A 390 5.09 2.65 -18.39
N ASP A 391 4.88 2.95 -17.13
CA ASP A 391 5.26 2.05 -16.07
C ASP A 391 4.48 0.71 -16.26
N LYS A 392 5.12 -0.41 -15.93
CA LYS A 392 4.58 -1.77 -16.11
C LYS A 392 4.74 -2.57 -14.83
N VAL A 393 3.67 -3.15 -14.33
CA VAL A 393 3.76 -4.12 -13.24
C VAL A 393 4.14 -5.48 -13.84
N VAL A 394 5.26 -6.04 -13.39
CA VAL A 394 5.73 -7.36 -13.79
C VAL A 394 5.56 -8.31 -12.61
N LEU A 395 4.75 -9.35 -12.79
CA LEU A 395 4.37 -10.31 -11.77
C LEU A 395 4.91 -11.70 -12.10
N PHE A 396 5.46 -12.40 -11.12
CA PHE A 396 6.05 -13.72 -11.31
C PHE A 396 5.37 -14.76 -10.41
N PRO A 397 5.14 -16.00 -10.89
CA PRO A 397 4.80 -17.11 -10.02
C PRO A 397 5.87 -17.30 -8.94
N LEU A 398 5.46 -17.51 -7.70
CA LEU A 398 6.34 -17.54 -6.54
C LEU A 398 7.45 -18.61 -6.68
N GLU A 399 7.11 -19.74 -7.27
CA GLU A 399 8.01 -20.87 -7.54
C GLU A 399 9.12 -20.57 -8.57
N PHE A 400 8.92 -19.56 -9.43
CA PHE A 400 9.87 -19.17 -10.48
C PHE A 400 10.54 -17.82 -10.20
N ALA A 401 10.06 -17.08 -9.20
CA ALA A 401 10.52 -15.74 -8.86
C ALA A 401 12.03 -15.66 -8.56
N GLU A 402 12.63 -16.70 -7.95
CA GLU A 402 14.08 -16.70 -7.66
C GLU A 402 14.95 -16.58 -8.92
N LYS A 403 14.43 -16.99 -10.09
CA LYS A 403 15.10 -16.91 -11.40
C LYS A 403 14.59 -15.75 -12.25
N ALA A 404 13.65 -14.97 -11.75
CA ALA A 404 13.08 -13.85 -12.48
C ALA A 404 14.17 -12.79 -12.77
N PRO A 405 14.23 -12.26 -14.00
CA PRO A 405 15.17 -11.20 -14.33
C PRO A 405 14.72 -9.88 -13.69
N LEU A 406 15.67 -9.17 -13.10
CA LEU A 406 15.51 -7.78 -12.65
C LEU A 406 15.92 -6.85 -13.79
N ILE A 407 14.92 -6.36 -14.53
CA ILE A 407 15.14 -5.58 -15.74
C ILE A 407 15.08 -4.10 -15.36
N ASP A 408 16.22 -3.42 -15.43
CA ASP A 408 16.31 -2.02 -15.03
C ASP A 408 16.06 -1.08 -16.21
N TYR A 409 15.08 -0.19 -16.08
CA TYR A 409 14.77 0.80 -17.13
C TYR A 409 15.84 1.90 -17.27
N ILE A 410 16.75 2.07 -16.32
CA ILE A 410 17.91 2.96 -16.49
C ILE A 410 19.12 2.25 -17.10
N SER A 411 18.98 1.01 -17.60
CA SER A 411 20.00 0.32 -18.38
C SER A 411 19.77 0.49 -19.89
N LYS A 412 20.85 0.45 -20.69
CA LYS A 412 20.73 0.58 -22.16
C LYS A 412 19.97 -0.59 -22.79
N GLU A 413 19.95 -1.72 -22.11
CA GLU A 413 19.35 -2.97 -22.52
C GLU A 413 17.94 -3.18 -21.94
N GLY A 414 17.43 -2.26 -21.12
CA GLY A 414 16.13 -2.39 -20.45
C GLY A 414 15.29 -1.12 -20.45
N CYS A 415 15.74 -0.02 -21.06
CA CYS A 415 15.07 1.28 -21.02
C CYS A 415 13.86 1.43 -21.95
N PHE A 416 13.64 0.48 -22.86
CA PHE A 416 12.49 0.46 -23.77
C PHE A 416 11.68 -0.83 -23.63
N GLN A 417 10.37 -0.73 -23.88
CA GLN A 417 9.41 -1.82 -23.69
C GLN A 417 9.73 -3.09 -24.50
N HIS A 418 10.15 -2.97 -25.77
CA HIS A 418 10.59 -4.14 -26.53
C HIS A 418 11.79 -4.85 -25.91
N GLN A 419 12.64 -4.15 -25.17
CA GLN A 419 13.78 -4.75 -24.49
C GLN A 419 13.36 -5.49 -23.22
N LEU A 420 12.40 -4.92 -22.48
CA LEU A 420 11.71 -5.62 -21.39
C LEU A 420 11.15 -6.97 -21.87
N TYR A 421 10.38 -6.96 -22.95
CA TYR A 421 9.79 -8.19 -23.50
C TYR A 421 10.83 -9.19 -24.01
N ASN A 422 11.86 -8.72 -24.71
CA ASN A 422 12.93 -9.60 -25.19
C ASN A 422 13.63 -10.33 -24.04
N GLN A 423 13.80 -9.67 -22.88
CA GLN A 423 14.39 -10.27 -21.69
C GLN A 423 13.43 -11.19 -20.92
N LEU A 424 12.12 -10.95 -21.01
CA LEU A 424 11.09 -11.81 -20.42
C LEU A 424 10.68 -12.98 -21.31
N LYS A 425 11.21 -13.06 -22.53
CA LYS A 425 10.88 -14.14 -23.47
C LYS A 425 11.21 -15.53 -22.91
N GLY A 426 10.17 -16.36 -22.80
CA GLY A 426 10.27 -17.70 -22.22
C GLY A 426 10.27 -17.73 -20.68
N ILE A 427 10.09 -16.57 -20.03
CA ILE A 427 9.88 -16.46 -18.59
C ILE A 427 8.38 -16.41 -18.32
N GLU A 428 7.92 -17.26 -17.40
CA GLU A 428 6.53 -17.23 -16.96
C GLU A 428 6.30 -16.00 -16.08
N CYS A 429 5.55 -15.04 -16.61
CA CYS A 429 5.22 -13.79 -15.93
C CYS A 429 3.92 -13.22 -16.51
N ALA A 430 3.31 -12.31 -15.75
CA ALA A 430 2.24 -11.44 -16.24
C ALA A 430 2.73 -9.99 -16.25
N ILE A 431 2.38 -9.24 -17.29
CA ILE A 431 2.67 -7.81 -17.37
C ILE A 431 1.36 -7.04 -17.42
N ILE A 432 1.26 -5.99 -16.60
CA ILE A 432 0.09 -5.10 -16.54
C ILE A 432 0.54 -3.68 -16.82
N SER A 433 -0.03 -3.07 -17.86
CA SER A 433 0.15 -1.65 -18.15
C SER A 433 -0.46 -0.77 -17.05
N HIS A 434 0.33 0.15 -16.48
CA HIS A 434 -0.08 1.08 -15.42
C HIS A 434 -0.24 2.52 -15.96
N THR A 435 -1.29 3.24 -15.53
CA THR A 435 -1.55 4.65 -15.88
C THR A 435 -1.52 5.00 -17.38
N THR A 436 -2.07 4.13 -18.23
CA THR A 436 -1.90 4.20 -19.70
C THR A 436 -2.28 5.54 -20.33
N GLN A 437 -3.20 6.27 -19.70
CA GLN A 437 -3.69 7.53 -20.21
C GLN A 437 -2.88 8.75 -19.77
N SER A 438 -2.03 8.60 -18.75
CA SER A 438 -1.30 9.70 -18.10
C SER A 438 -0.34 10.39 -19.06
N TRP A 439 -0.12 11.69 -18.91
CA TRP A 439 0.98 12.40 -19.58
C TRP A 439 1.88 13.08 -18.54
N PRO A 440 3.20 12.86 -18.56
CA PRO A 440 3.99 12.16 -19.61
C PRO A 440 4.25 10.65 -19.35
N MET A 441 3.50 9.98 -18.46
CA MET A 441 3.77 8.60 -17.99
C MET A 441 2.95 7.48 -18.67
N GLY A 442 2.15 7.78 -19.68
CA GLY A 442 1.18 6.84 -20.28
C GLY A 442 1.79 5.80 -21.23
N THR A 443 0.93 5.02 -21.89
CA THR A 443 1.30 3.89 -22.76
C THR A 443 1.13 4.27 -24.22
N SER A 444 2.04 3.81 -25.09
CA SER A 444 1.75 3.74 -26.52
C SER A 444 1.11 2.37 -26.84
N TRP A 445 -0.07 2.32 -27.42
CA TRP A 445 -0.69 1.01 -27.72
C TRP A 445 0.09 0.19 -28.76
N ASN A 446 0.84 0.86 -29.64
CA ASN A 446 1.69 0.21 -30.64
C ASN A 446 2.90 -0.55 -30.05
N GLU A 447 3.23 -0.37 -28.77
CA GLU A 447 4.31 -1.11 -28.09
C GLU A 447 3.79 -2.29 -27.27
N VAL A 448 2.47 -2.46 -27.10
CA VAL A 448 1.91 -3.55 -26.30
C VAL A 448 2.06 -4.88 -27.05
N ASP A 449 2.66 -5.87 -26.39
CA ASP A 449 2.74 -7.24 -26.88
C ASP A 449 1.61 -8.08 -26.25
N ASN A 450 0.63 -8.48 -27.07
CA ASN A 450 -0.54 -9.23 -26.62
C ASN A 450 -0.22 -10.63 -26.05
N GLU A 451 0.99 -11.18 -26.29
CA GLU A 451 1.42 -12.42 -25.65
C GLU A 451 1.76 -12.18 -24.16
N PHE A 452 2.36 -11.04 -23.84
CA PHE A 452 2.80 -10.68 -22.48
C PHE A 452 1.76 -9.87 -21.69
N GLU A 453 1.10 -8.92 -22.36
CA GLU A 453 0.16 -7.97 -21.75
C GLU A 453 -1.27 -8.33 -22.14
N LYS A 454 -1.88 -9.20 -21.33
CA LYS A 454 -3.26 -9.66 -21.54
C LYS A 454 -4.29 -8.81 -20.80
N VAL A 455 -3.84 -8.02 -19.84
CA VAL A 455 -4.68 -7.17 -18.99
C VAL A 455 -4.03 -5.79 -18.84
N VAL A 456 -4.86 -4.80 -18.54
CA VAL A 456 -4.46 -3.41 -18.35
C VAL A 456 -5.14 -2.84 -17.12
N GLU A 457 -4.40 -2.02 -16.36
CA GLU A 457 -4.97 -1.27 -15.26
C GLU A 457 -5.86 -0.13 -15.78
N ILE A 458 -7.16 -0.21 -15.51
CA ILE A 458 -8.12 0.83 -15.88
C ILE A 458 -8.33 1.88 -14.78
N TYR A 459 -7.93 1.60 -13.54
CA TYR A 459 -8.15 2.46 -12.39
C TYR A 459 -7.11 2.24 -11.28
N SER A 460 -6.55 3.33 -10.75
CA SER A 460 -5.61 3.31 -9.62
C SER A 460 -5.70 4.57 -8.76
N SER A 461 -4.76 4.71 -7.81
CA SER A 461 -4.65 5.91 -6.97
C SER A 461 -4.48 7.19 -7.80
N HIS A 462 -3.81 7.08 -8.96
CA HIS A 462 -3.60 8.17 -9.91
C HIS A 462 -4.86 8.58 -10.67
N GLY A 463 -5.82 7.66 -10.85
CA GLY A 463 -7.09 7.92 -11.49
C GLY A 463 -7.52 6.83 -12.46
N SER A 464 -8.47 7.17 -13.32
CA SER A 464 -9.07 6.28 -14.31
C SER A 464 -8.38 6.41 -15.67
N SER A 465 -7.88 5.30 -16.20
CA SER A 465 -7.35 5.17 -17.58
C SER A 465 -8.38 4.63 -18.57
N GLU A 466 -9.58 4.26 -18.08
CA GLU A 466 -10.65 3.67 -18.89
C GLU A 466 -11.08 4.56 -20.07
N GLU A 467 -11.47 5.81 -19.79
CA GLU A 467 -11.99 6.76 -20.79
C GLU A 467 -11.54 8.20 -20.50
N PHE A 468 -11.27 8.95 -21.57
CA PHE A 468 -10.94 10.37 -21.49
C PHE A 468 -12.06 11.19 -20.83
N GLY A 469 -11.72 11.81 -19.71
CA GLY A 469 -12.63 12.63 -18.91
C GLY A 469 -13.75 11.87 -18.19
N GLY A 470 -13.74 10.53 -18.21
CA GLY A 470 -14.94 9.71 -17.97
C GLY A 470 -14.99 8.88 -16.69
N GLY A 471 -14.15 9.14 -15.67
CA GLY A 471 -14.15 8.37 -14.41
C GLY A 471 -14.35 9.24 -13.15
N TYR A 472 -14.71 8.61 -12.01
CA TYR A 472 -14.88 9.28 -10.71
C TYR A 472 -13.60 9.97 -10.19
N ARG A 473 -12.42 9.51 -10.63
CA ARG A 473 -11.11 10.10 -10.35
C ARG A 473 -10.38 10.30 -11.68
N THR A 474 -10.59 11.43 -12.35
CA THR A 474 -9.88 11.74 -13.59
C THR A 474 -8.39 11.95 -13.32
N LEU A 475 -7.52 11.37 -14.15
CA LEU A 475 -6.09 11.69 -14.18
C LEU A 475 -5.90 13.20 -14.43
N MET A 476 -4.97 13.83 -13.69
CA MET A 476 -4.73 15.29 -13.78
C MET A 476 -4.31 15.75 -15.18
N THR A 477 -3.54 14.91 -15.88
CA THR A 477 -3.07 15.12 -17.25
C THR A 477 -3.31 13.83 -18.02
N ASN A 478 -4.20 13.88 -19.00
CA ASN A 478 -4.60 12.70 -19.77
C ASN A 478 -4.69 12.97 -21.27
N ARG A 479 -4.60 11.91 -22.05
CA ARG A 479 -4.73 11.95 -23.52
C ARG A 479 -5.80 10.99 -23.98
N LYS A 480 -6.55 11.34 -25.01
CA LYS A 480 -7.62 10.46 -25.50
C LYS A 480 -7.04 9.14 -26.03
N GLU A 481 -5.93 9.23 -26.74
CA GLU A 481 -5.23 8.15 -27.42
C GLU A 481 -4.63 7.13 -26.44
N GLY A 482 -4.33 7.54 -25.21
CA GLY A 482 -3.82 6.64 -24.15
C GLY A 482 -4.91 5.92 -23.34
N SER A 483 -6.19 6.17 -23.62
CA SER A 483 -7.28 5.49 -22.89
C SER A 483 -7.46 4.05 -23.38
N VAL A 484 -7.84 3.16 -22.46
CA VAL A 484 -8.12 1.75 -22.80
C VAL A 484 -9.26 1.66 -23.81
N LYS A 485 -10.31 2.45 -23.63
CA LYS A 485 -11.41 2.52 -24.60
C LYS A 485 -10.97 3.00 -25.98
N TYR A 486 -9.98 3.88 -26.07
CA TYR A 486 -9.44 4.27 -27.37
C TYR A 486 -8.71 3.10 -28.04
N ALA A 487 -7.85 2.39 -27.31
CA ALA A 487 -7.15 1.20 -27.83
C ALA A 487 -8.15 0.18 -28.37
N LEU A 488 -9.11 -0.25 -27.53
CA LEU A 488 -10.11 -1.25 -27.91
C LEU A 488 -10.93 -0.85 -29.15
N ASN A 489 -11.13 0.44 -29.39
CA ASN A 489 -11.85 0.94 -30.57
C ASN A 489 -10.98 1.08 -31.83
N ASN A 490 -9.65 1.08 -31.71
CA ASN A 490 -8.73 1.33 -32.82
C ASN A 490 -7.78 0.15 -33.14
N GLY A 491 -7.92 -0.96 -32.42
CA GLY A 491 -7.08 -2.17 -32.57
C GLY A 491 -5.80 -2.06 -31.77
#